data_AF-A0A4V1T9T7-F1
#
_entry.id   AF-A0A4V1T9T7-F1
#
_cell.length_a   1.000
_cell.length_b   1.000
_cell.length_c   1.000
_cell.angle_alpha   90.00
_cell.angle_beta   90.00
_cell.angle_gamma   90.00
#
_symmetry.space_group_name_H-M   'P 1'
#
loop_
_entity.id
_entity.type
_entity.pdbx_description
1 polymer ?
#
loop_
_entity_poly.entity_id
_entity_poly.type
_entity_poly.pdbx_seq_one_letter_code
_entity_poly.pdbx_strand_id
1 'polypeptide(L)'
;MTARESVVSFDKLGLDSDKGGDVAGILYGMMTGDEAAFLKFLARSAVKFTGGAGDDVYVGGTKSDILTGAAGGDTLVGGKGNDKLTGGVGADTLSGGAGKDQFIFRTAEDSAPGAFDTLTDFNARQGDRISLKAVDADVSTSGNQAFVFIGEDDFSGKAGELRFETSGTGIDISGDTDGDGAADFLVHLAKAATIAESAILL
;
A
#
# COMPACT_ATOMS: atom_id res chain seq x y z
N MET A 1 37.30 6.01 -14.76
CA MET A 1 36.03 5.29 -14.54
C MET A 1 35.18 6.21 -13.68
N THR A 2 34.31 6.99 -14.32
CA THR A 2 33.62 8.12 -13.70
C THR A 2 32.41 7.57 -12.95
N ALA A 3 32.39 7.74 -11.62
CA ALA A 3 31.21 7.45 -10.82
C ALA A 3 30.08 8.37 -11.30
N ARG A 4 28.99 7.78 -11.79
CA ARG A 4 27.76 8.54 -12.02
C ARG A 4 27.13 8.77 -10.65
N GLU A 5 27.18 10.01 -10.18
CA GLU A 5 26.34 10.44 -9.06
C GLU A 5 24.89 10.32 -9.52
N SER A 6 24.17 9.37 -8.93
CA SER A 6 22.72 9.25 -9.09
C SER A 6 22.08 10.44 -8.38
N VAL A 7 21.84 11.52 -9.11
CA VAL A 7 21.09 12.67 -8.61
C VAL A 7 19.65 12.21 -8.42
N VAL A 8 19.24 12.00 -7.17
CA VAL A 8 17.83 11.83 -6.82
C VAL A 8 17.14 13.15 -7.15
N SER A 9 16.20 13.12 -8.10
CA SER A 9 15.42 14.31 -8.46
C SER A 9 14.55 14.72 -7.26
N PHE A 10 14.81 15.91 -6.73
CA PHE A 10 14.16 16.44 -5.53
C PHE A 10 12.64 16.64 -5.70
N ASP A 11 12.16 16.76 -6.93
CA ASP A 11 10.74 16.90 -7.25
C ASP A 11 9.93 15.63 -6.92
N LYS A 12 10.59 14.49 -6.70
CA LYS A 12 9.95 13.22 -6.33
C LYS A 12 9.85 12.97 -4.81
N LEU A 13 10.38 13.86 -3.97
CA LEU A 13 10.40 13.63 -2.51
C LEU A 13 9.09 14.02 -1.78
N GLY A 14 8.06 14.48 -2.49
CA GLY A 14 6.75 14.79 -1.91
C GLY A 14 6.79 15.85 -0.80
N LEU A 15 7.76 16.77 -0.85
CA LEU A 15 7.97 17.78 0.17
C LEU A 15 6.97 18.92 -0.02
N ASP A 16 6.00 19.05 0.90
CA ASP A 16 5.00 20.12 0.86
C ASP A 16 5.63 21.47 1.22
N SER A 17 5.38 22.47 0.38
CA SER A 17 5.97 23.81 0.48
C SER A 17 5.28 24.73 1.48
N ASP A 18 4.15 24.30 2.06
CA ASP A 18 3.22 25.15 2.82
C ASP A 18 3.35 25.06 4.35
N LYS A 19 4.27 24.24 4.88
CA LYS A 19 4.62 24.24 6.31
C LYS A 19 6.07 24.65 6.47
N GLY A 20 6.29 25.88 6.91
CA GLY A 20 7.60 26.52 7.08
C GLY A 20 8.63 25.82 8.01
N GLY A 21 8.38 24.59 8.43
CA GLY A 21 9.37 23.68 9.02
C GLY A 21 10.08 22.79 8.00
N ASP A 22 9.39 22.29 6.96
CA ASP A 22 9.78 21.13 6.14
C ASP A 22 10.96 21.40 5.19
N VAL A 23 11.14 22.64 4.74
CA VAL A 23 12.29 23.04 3.93
C VAL A 23 13.52 23.43 4.77
N ALA A 24 13.34 23.81 6.04
CA ALA A 24 14.41 24.37 6.87
C ALA A 24 15.41 23.30 7.32
N GLY A 25 14.95 22.09 7.64
CA GLY A 25 15.83 20.99 8.02
C GLY A 25 16.50 20.28 6.85
N ILE A 26 15.86 20.32 5.68
CA ILE A 26 16.44 19.87 4.41
C ILE A 26 17.56 20.81 3.97
N LEU A 27 17.30 22.12 4.02
CA LEU A 27 18.31 23.14 3.79
C LEU A 27 19.46 23.04 4.80
N TYR A 28 19.17 22.74 6.07
CA TYR A 28 20.19 22.52 7.09
C TYR A 28 21.04 21.27 6.81
N GLY A 29 20.45 20.14 6.43
CA GLY A 29 21.17 18.92 6.05
C GLY A 29 22.05 19.10 4.81
N MET A 30 21.53 19.78 3.78
CA MET A 30 22.26 20.11 2.54
C MET A 30 23.38 21.12 2.78
N MET A 31 23.18 22.10 3.68
CA MET A 31 24.20 23.10 4.02
C MET A 31 25.27 22.57 4.97
N THR A 32 24.97 21.57 5.79
CA THR A 32 25.90 21.04 6.80
C THR A 32 26.58 19.74 6.38
N GLY A 33 26.06 19.03 5.37
CA GLY A 33 26.55 17.72 4.96
C GLY A 33 26.31 16.63 6.01
N ASP A 34 25.55 16.93 7.07
CA ASP A 34 25.20 15.96 8.10
C ASP A 34 23.98 15.16 7.62
N GLU A 35 24.28 14.05 6.93
CA GLU A 35 23.29 13.06 6.48
C GLU A 35 22.41 12.56 7.63
N ALA A 36 22.95 12.48 8.86
CA ALA A 36 22.17 12.09 10.02
C ALA A 36 21.22 13.19 10.48
N ALA A 37 21.57 14.47 10.33
CA ALA A 37 20.66 15.59 10.60
C ALA A 37 19.54 15.68 9.54
N PHE A 38 19.88 15.43 8.27
CA PHE A 38 18.93 15.33 7.16
C PHE A 38 17.92 14.20 7.40
N LEU A 39 18.39 13.00 7.70
CA LEU A 39 17.53 11.84 7.98
C LEU A 39 16.73 12.00 9.28
N LYS A 40 17.30 12.62 10.32
CA LYS A 40 16.55 12.94 11.56
C LYS A 40 15.46 13.98 11.33
N PHE A 41 15.61 14.84 10.33
CA PHE A 41 14.59 15.83 10.01
C PHE A 41 13.40 15.20 9.31
N LEU A 42 13.65 14.35 8.30
CA LEU A 42 12.59 13.56 7.63
C LEU A 42 11.87 12.60 8.60
N ALA A 43 12.56 12.07 9.61
CA ALA A 43 11.98 11.14 10.59
C ALA A 43 11.11 11.78 11.69
N ARG A 44 10.96 13.12 11.77
CA ARG A 44 10.34 13.81 12.91
C ARG A 44 8.84 14.11 12.77
N SER A 45 8.31 14.11 11.57
CA SER A 45 6.90 14.43 11.31
C SER A 45 6.21 13.27 10.60
N ALA A 46 4.91 13.12 10.87
CA ALA A 46 4.05 12.30 10.02
C ALA A 46 4.03 12.91 8.63
N VAL A 47 4.26 12.09 7.61
CA VAL A 47 4.27 12.51 6.21
C VAL A 47 2.96 12.11 5.54
N LYS A 48 2.47 13.01 4.68
CA LYS A 48 1.48 12.66 3.67
C LYS A 48 2.18 12.69 2.31
N PHE A 49 2.39 11.52 1.73
CA PHE A 49 2.92 11.38 0.39
C PHE A 49 1.79 11.11 -0.60
N THR A 50 1.89 11.72 -1.78
CA THR A 50 1.02 11.41 -2.92
C THR A 50 1.90 11.41 -4.16
N GLY A 51 2.07 10.23 -4.74
CA GLY A 51 2.75 10.01 -6.01
C GLY A 51 1.95 10.54 -7.19
N GLY A 52 2.56 10.43 -8.36
CA GLY A 52 2.02 10.88 -9.61
C GLY A 52 1.56 9.73 -10.50
N ALA A 53 1.66 9.95 -11.80
CA ALA A 53 1.59 8.86 -12.76
C ALA A 53 2.99 8.26 -12.98
N GLY A 54 3.04 6.95 -13.23
CA GLY A 54 4.26 6.17 -13.39
C GLY A 54 4.81 5.65 -12.06
N ASP A 55 5.84 4.82 -12.15
CA ASP A 55 6.41 4.13 -10.99
C ASP A 55 7.10 5.11 -10.03
N ASP A 56 6.59 5.18 -8.81
CA ASP A 56 7.14 5.97 -7.72
C ASP A 56 7.67 5.10 -6.58
N VAL A 57 8.68 5.63 -5.89
CA VAL A 57 9.31 4.95 -4.75
C VAL A 57 9.31 5.91 -3.58
N TYR A 58 8.68 5.50 -2.48
CA TYR A 58 8.63 6.28 -1.26
C TYR A 58 8.93 5.44 -0.02
N VAL A 59 9.71 6.03 0.90
CA VAL A 59 10.03 5.44 2.20
C VAL A 59 9.69 6.44 3.28
N GLY A 60 8.73 6.07 4.11
CA GLY A 60 8.27 6.80 5.27
C GLY A 60 9.23 6.72 6.46
N GLY A 61 8.80 7.37 7.54
CA GLY A 61 9.63 7.70 8.68
C GLY A 61 9.41 6.82 9.89
N THR A 62 9.34 7.47 11.06
CA THR A 62 9.11 6.79 12.34
C THR A 62 7.76 7.16 12.97
N LYS A 63 6.92 7.83 12.20
CA LYS A 63 5.61 8.36 12.60
C LYS A 63 4.56 7.73 11.71
N SER A 64 3.30 7.84 12.14
CA SER A 64 2.14 7.41 11.35
C SER A 64 2.02 8.23 10.08
N ASP A 65 2.33 7.62 8.96
CA ASP A 65 2.36 8.25 7.64
C ASP A 65 1.11 7.87 6.81
N ILE A 66 0.81 8.69 5.80
CA ILE A 66 -0.25 8.45 4.81
C ILE A 66 0.41 8.46 3.44
N LEU A 67 0.51 7.30 2.80
CA LEU A 67 1.20 7.10 1.54
C LEU A 67 0.18 6.75 0.45
N THR A 68 0.26 7.42 -0.69
CA THR A 68 -0.54 7.12 -1.88
C THR A 68 0.35 7.10 -3.10
N GLY A 69 0.40 6.00 -3.85
CA GLY A 69 1.22 5.85 -5.07
C GLY A 69 0.55 6.47 -6.31
N ALA A 70 -0.76 6.25 -6.44
CA ALA A 70 -1.64 6.72 -7.51
C ALA A 70 -1.70 5.80 -8.73
N ALA A 71 -0.92 5.99 -9.79
CA ALA A 71 -0.96 5.10 -10.95
C ALA A 71 0.45 4.74 -11.39
N GLY A 72 0.78 3.46 -11.54
CA GLY A 72 2.14 3.02 -11.78
C GLY A 72 2.43 1.72 -11.02
N GLY A 73 3.63 1.16 -11.16
CA GLY A 73 4.13 0.12 -10.26
C GLY A 73 4.90 0.75 -9.11
N ASP A 74 4.20 1.11 -8.04
CA ASP A 74 4.74 1.89 -6.94
C ASP A 74 5.40 1.01 -5.87
N THR A 75 6.44 1.53 -5.23
CA THR A 75 7.06 0.91 -4.05
C THR A 75 6.91 1.83 -2.84
N LEU A 76 6.01 1.47 -1.92
CA LEU A 76 5.71 2.27 -0.74
C LEU A 76 6.10 1.52 0.54
N VAL A 77 6.94 2.15 1.37
CA VAL A 77 7.37 1.64 2.68
C VAL A 77 6.93 2.60 3.76
N GLY A 78 6.08 2.19 4.71
CA GLY A 78 5.60 3.00 5.83
C GLY A 78 6.69 3.31 6.85
N GLY A 79 7.45 2.28 7.26
CA GLY A 79 8.59 2.44 8.16
C GLY A 79 8.23 2.05 9.58
N LYS A 80 8.29 2.97 10.54
CA LYS A 80 7.68 2.73 11.86
C LYS A 80 6.50 3.66 12.02
N GLY A 81 5.47 3.22 12.71
CA GLY A 81 4.27 4.02 12.88
C GLY A 81 3.05 3.15 12.72
N ASN A 82 1.88 3.76 12.81
CA ASN A 82 0.68 3.11 12.30
C ASN A 82 0.36 3.80 10.99
N ASP A 83 0.77 3.18 9.89
CA ASP A 83 0.80 3.81 8.58
C ASP A 83 -0.45 3.46 7.76
N LYS A 84 -0.80 4.32 6.81
CA LYS A 84 -1.87 4.08 5.84
C LYS A 84 -1.28 4.11 4.45
N LEU A 85 -1.33 2.97 3.75
CA LEU A 85 -0.77 2.80 2.43
C LEU A 85 -1.89 2.53 1.44
N THR A 86 -1.92 3.29 0.35
CA THR A 86 -2.64 2.92 -0.86
C THR A 86 -1.66 2.93 -2.02
N GLY A 87 -1.50 1.80 -2.70
CA GLY A 87 -0.75 1.71 -3.93
C GLY A 87 -1.44 2.56 -5.01
N GLY A 88 -2.56 2.06 -5.51
CA GLY A 88 -3.36 2.73 -6.52
C GLY A 88 -3.48 1.81 -7.72
N VAL A 89 -3.63 2.34 -8.93
CA VAL A 89 -3.75 1.50 -10.12
C VAL A 89 -2.37 1.05 -10.59
N GLY A 90 -2.14 -0.25 -10.61
CA GLY A 90 -0.92 -0.87 -11.11
C GLY A 90 -0.44 -1.96 -10.17
N ALA A 91 0.73 -2.53 -10.44
CA ALA A 91 1.26 -3.62 -9.62
C ALA A 91 2.18 -3.04 -8.55
N ASP A 92 1.64 -2.79 -7.36
CA ASP A 92 2.36 -2.09 -6.31
C ASP A 92 3.04 -3.05 -5.31
N THR A 93 4.14 -2.58 -4.73
CA THR A 93 4.88 -3.27 -3.67
C THR A 93 4.78 -2.45 -2.39
N LEU A 94 4.01 -2.95 -1.42
CA LEU A 94 3.69 -2.23 -0.20
C LEU A 94 4.34 -2.91 1.01
N SER A 95 4.92 -2.12 1.90
CA SER A 95 5.51 -2.56 3.18
C SER A 95 5.02 -1.64 4.28
N GLY A 96 4.30 -2.16 5.27
CA GLY A 96 3.84 -1.36 6.42
C GLY A 96 5.01 -1.05 7.35
N GLY A 97 5.84 -2.07 7.61
CA GLY A 97 6.93 -2.00 8.54
C GLY A 97 6.49 -2.31 9.97
N ALA A 98 6.90 -1.48 10.93
CA ALA A 98 6.67 -1.71 12.35
C ALA A 98 5.53 -0.85 12.89
N GLY A 99 4.51 -1.50 13.47
CA GLY A 99 3.34 -0.89 14.08
C GLY A 99 2.06 -1.44 13.46
N LYS A 100 0.93 -0.75 13.56
CA LYS A 100 -0.36 -1.26 13.11
C LYS A 100 -0.77 -0.58 11.82
N ASP A 101 -0.48 -1.25 10.71
CA ASP A 101 -0.59 -0.61 9.40
C ASP A 101 -1.91 -0.95 8.70
N GLN A 102 -2.36 -0.06 7.83
CA GLN A 102 -3.56 -0.26 7.02
C GLN A 102 -3.21 -0.15 5.54
N PHE A 103 -3.44 -1.23 4.81
CA PHE A 103 -3.34 -1.29 3.36
C PHE A 103 -4.74 -1.09 2.79
N ILE A 104 -4.94 -0.02 2.02
CA ILE A 104 -6.27 0.47 1.64
C ILE A 104 -6.42 0.37 0.13
N PHE A 105 -7.40 -0.41 -0.30
CA PHE A 105 -7.84 -0.53 -1.68
C PHE A 105 -9.16 0.23 -1.85
N ARG A 106 -9.26 1.03 -2.91
CA ARG A 106 -10.43 1.90 -3.16
C ARG A 106 -11.32 1.41 -4.27
N THR A 107 -10.77 0.60 -5.18
CA THR A 107 -11.46 0.03 -6.33
C THR A 107 -10.90 -1.37 -6.60
N ALA A 108 -11.59 -2.19 -7.40
CA ALA A 108 -11.03 -3.49 -7.80
C ALA A 108 -9.80 -3.31 -8.71
N GLU A 109 -9.78 -2.22 -9.49
CA GLU A 109 -8.70 -1.83 -10.38
C GLU A 109 -7.42 -1.42 -9.65
N ASP A 110 -7.51 -1.05 -8.36
CA ASP A 110 -6.33 -0.80 -7.53
C ASP A 110 -5.48 -2.09 -7.34
N SER A 111 -6.02 -3.28 -7.64
CA SER A 111 -5.25 -4.53 -7.54
C SER A 111 -5.84 -5.61 -8.44
N ALA A 112 -5.97 -5.30 -9.72
CA ALA A 112 -6.52 -6.23 -10.69
C ALA A 112 -5.59 -7.45 -10.89
N PRO A 113 -6.10 -8.67 -11.20
CA PRO A 113 -5.29 -9.88 -11.34
C PRO A 113 -4.10 -9.80 -12.32
N GLY A 114 -4.16 -8.91 -13.31
CA GLY A 114 -3.05 -8.68 -14.26
C GLY A 114 -1.97 -7.72 -13.77
N ALA A 115 -2.24 -6.98 -12.71
CA ALA A 115 -1.36 -5.99 -12.08
C ALA A 115 -1.71 -5.90 -10.60
N PHE A 116 -1.51 -7.00 -9.88
CA PHE A 116 -1.92 -7.12 -8.48
C PHE A 116 -0.84 -6.60 -7.54
N ASP A 117 -1.29 -6.12 -6.38
CA ASP A 117 -0.43 -5.62 -5.32
C ASP A 117 0.18 -6.74 -4.49
N THR A 118 1.39 -6.47 -4.00
CA THR A 118 2.12 -7.33 -3.08
C THR A 118 2.36 -6.63 -1.74
N LEU A 119 1.83 -7.20 -0.67
CA LEU A 119 2.14 -6.80 0.70
C LEU A 119 3.33 -7.63 1.21
N THR A 120 4.48 -6.97 1.36
CA THR A 120 5.78 -7.65 1.57
C THR A 120 6.08 -8.08 3.01
N ASP A 121 5.34 -7.54 3.98
CA ASP A 121 5.57 -7.75 5.41
C ASP A 121 4.30 -7.82 6.25
N PHE A 122 3.14 -8.00 5.62
CA PHE A 122 1.84 -8.05 6.29
C PHE A 122 1.84 -8.99 7.50
N ASN A 123 1.46 -8.45 8.66
CA ASN A 123 1.46 -9.18 9.93
C ASN A 123 0.18 -8.91 10.76
N ALA A 124 -0.81 -9.78 10.58
CA ALA A 124 -2.06 -9.73 11.35
C ALA A 124 -1.86 -9.79 12.88
N ARG A 125 -0.77 -10.40 13.38
CA ARG A 125 -0.45 -10.46 14.82
C ARG A 125 0.07 -9.13 15.35
N GLN A 126 0.79 -8.37 14.52
CA GLN A 126 1.23 -7.01 14.84
C GLN A 126 0.05 -6.05 14.91
N GLY A 127 -0.98 -6.32 14.10
CA GLY A 127 -2.23 -5.58 14.06
C GLY A 127 -2.54 -4.96 12.71
N ASP A 128 -1.81 -5.36 11.67
CA ASP A 128 -2.02 -4.88 10.31
C ASP A 128 -3.40 -5.27 9.80
N ARG A 129 -3.94 -4.44 8.92
CA ARG A 129 -5.27 -4.60 8.34
C ARG A 129 -5.26 -4.31 6.84
N ILE A 130 -6.05 -5.08 6.11
CA ILE A 130 -6.39 -4.82 4.72
C ILE A 130 -7.78 -4.21 4.70
N SER A 131 -7.94 -3.05 4.08
CA SER A 131 -9.22 -2.35 3.99
C SER A 131 -9.76 -2.43 2.57
N LEU A 132 -10.87 -3.15 2.42
CA LEU A 132 -11.63 -3.29 1.19
C LEU A 132 -12.97 -2.52 1.23
N LYS A 133 -13.22 -1.76 2.32
CA LYS A 133 -14.45 -0.99 2.54
C LYS A 133 -14.93 -0.11 1.38
N ALA A 134 -14.01 0.31 0.53
CA ALA A 134 -14.30 1.19 -0.59
C ALA A 134 -14.40 0.45 -1.93
N VAL A 135 -13.94 -0.81 -1.98
CA VAL A 135 -14.04 -1.66 -3.16
C VAL A 135 -15.48 -2.15 -3.25
N ASP A 136 -16.13 -1.82 -4.37
CA ASP A 136 -17.47 -2.29 -4.65
C ASP A 136 -17.44 -3.77 -5.03
N ALA A 137 -18.05 -4.60 -4.19
CA ALA A 137 -18.02 -6.05 -4.34
C ALA A 137 -19.02 -6.58 -5.38
N ASP A 138 -19.94 -5.77 -5.90
CA ASP A 138 -20.89 -6.19 -6.94
C ASP A 138 -21.13 -5.06 -7.96
N VAL A 139 -20.35 -5.06 -9.05
CA VAL A 139 -20.42 -4.01 -10.08
C VAL A 139 -21.74 -4.02 -10.86
N SER A 140 -22.55 -5.08 -10.73
CA SER A 140 -23.86 -5.18 -11.36
C SER A 140 -24.97 -4.50 -10.55
N THR A 141 -24.69 -4.20 -9.28
CA THR A 141 -25.62 -3.56 -8.34
C THR A 141 -25.19 -2.12 -8.08
N SER A 142 -26.15 -1.20 -8.00
CA SER A 142 -25.80 0.19 -7.69
C SER A 142 -25.43 0.34 -6.21
N GLY A 143 -24.27 0.92 -5.92
CA GLY A 143 -23.88 1.31 -4.57
C GLY A 143 -22.44 0.95 -4.30
N ASN A 144 -22.10 0.73 -3.04
CA ASN A 144 -20.87 0.07 -2.64
C ASN A 144 -21.28 -1.15 -1.82
N GLN A 145 -21.12 -2.34 -2.39
CA GLN A 145 -21.41 -3.61 -1.74
C GLN A 145 -20.16 -4.09 -1.00
N ALA A 146 -20.34 -4.65 0.20
CA ALA A 146 -19.24 -5.28 0.93
C ALA A 146 -19.08 -6.72 0.45
N PHE A 147 -17.83 -7.19 0.40
CA PHE A 147 -17.55 -8.59 0.14
C PHE A 147 -18.12 -9.51 1.23
N VAL A 148 -18.36 -10.75 0.86
CA VAL A 148 -18.68 -11.88 1.74
C VAL A 148 -17.49 -12.82 1.75
N PHE A 149 -16.87 -12.99 2.92
CA PHE A 149 -15.71 -13.86 3.05
C PHE A 149 -16.15 -15.33 3.06
N ILE A 150 -15.73 -16.08 2.04
CA ILE A 150 -16.04 -17.51 1.88
C ILE A 150 -14.88 -18.42 2.30
N GLY A 151 -13.76 -17.85 2.75
CA GLY A 151 -12.60 -18.62 3.21
C GLY A 151 -11.81 -19.23 2.05
N GLU A 152 -11.56 -20.55 2.09
CA GLU A 152 -10.79 -21.26 1.06
C GLU A 152 -11.68 -21.85 -0.06
N ASP A 153 -13.01 -21.75 0.08
CA ASP A 153 -13.96 -22.25 -0.91
C ASP A 153 -13.75 -21.58 -2.29
N ASP A 154 -14.07 -22.31 -3.36
CA ASP A 154 -14.05 -21.78 -4.72
C ASP A 154 -15.22 -20.82 -4.97
N PHE A 155 -15.02 -19.84 -5.87
CA PHE A 155 -16.09 -18.95 -6.29
C PHE A 155 -17.27 -19.74 -6.86
N SER A 156 -18.48 -19.39 -6.43
CA SER A 156 -19.72 -20.05 -6.82
C SER A 156 -20.37 -19.41 -8.06
N GLY A 157 -19.74 -18.38 -8.63
CA GLY A 157 -20.30 -17.55 -9.71
C GLY A 157 -21.31 -16.54 -9.19
N LYS A 158 -21.03 -15.97 -8.01
CA LYS A 158 -21.81 -14.88 -7.42
C LYS A 158 -20.87 -13.73 -7.14
N ALA A 159 -21.27 -12.55 -7.61
CA ALA A 159 -20.58 -11.33 -7.26
C ALA A 159 -20.54 -11.13 -5.75
N GLY A 160 -19.46 -10.55 -5.28
CA GLY A 160 -19.21 -10.18 -3.90
C GLY A 160 -18.56 -11.27 -3.07
N GLU A 161 -18.12 -12.37 -3.67
CA GLU A 161 -17.38 -13.40 -2.95
C GLU A 161 -15.91 -13.01 -2.78
N LEU A 162 -15.38 -13.19 -1.56
CA LEU A 162 -13.98 -12.96 -1.23
C LEU A 162 -13.39 -14.22 -0.61
N ARG A 163 -12.32 -14.72 -1.21
CA ARG A 163 -11.63 -15.94 -0.78
C ARG A 163 -10.17 -15.68 -0.51
N PHE A 164 -9.50 -16.66 0.07
CA PHE A 164 -8.05 -16.71 0.11
C PHE A 164 -7.52 -18.09 -0.27
N GLU A 165 -6.33 -18.12 -0.83
CA GLU A 165 -5.57 -19.33 -1.10
C GLU A 165 -4.19 -19.21 -0.45
N THR A 166 -3.74 -20.26 0.24
CA THR A 166 -2.38 -20.30 0.79
C THR A 166 -1.47 -21.06 -0.17
N SER A 167 -0.42 -20.40 -0.63
CA SER A 167 0.58 -20.97 -1.53
C SER A 167 1.95 -21.05 -0.85
N GLY A 168 2.92 -21.71 -1.50
CA GLY A 168 4.30 -21.77 -0.99
C GLY A 168 5.00 -20.41 -0.93
N THR A 169 4.42 -19.38 -1.56
CA THR A 169 4.96 -18.02 -1.66
C THR A 169 4.21 -17.02 -0.79
N GLY A 170 3.10 -17.38 -0.14
CA GLY A 170 2.32 -16.47 0.68
C GLY A 170 0.84 -16.83 0.71
N ILE A 171 0.00 -15.81 0.88
CA ILE A 171 -1.46 -15.93 0.81
C ILE A 171 -1.96 -14.99 -0.28
N ASP A 172 -2.78 -15.50 -1.19
CA ASP A 172 -3.48 -14.69 -2.19
C ASP A 172 -4.91 -14.47 -1.71
N ILE A 173 -5.34 -13.21 -1.62
CA ILE A 173 -6.72 -12.83 -1.32
C ILE A 173 -7.35 -12.41 -2.65
N SER A 174 -8.45 -13.05 -3.03
CA SER A 174 -9.10 -12.81 -4.32
C SER A 174 -10.58 -12.48 -4.12
N GLY A 175 -11.10 -11.53 -4.89
CA GLY A 175 -12.51 -11.15 -4.91
C GLY A 175 -13.13 -11.26 -6.30
N ASP A 176 -14.34 -11.80 -6.39
CA ASP A 176 -15.18 -11.84 -7.60
C ASP A 176 -16.21 -10.72 -7.48
N THR A 177 -16.18 -9.74 -8.40
CA THR A 177 -17.02 -8.54 -8.36
C THR A 177 -18.12 -8.52 -9.42
N ASP A 178 -18.00 -9.31 -10.48
CA ASP A 178 -19.00 -9.37 -11.57
C ASP A 178 -19.80 -10.68 -11.60
N GLY A 179 -19.41 -11.67 -10.79
CA GLY A 179 -20.08 -12.95 -10.61
C GLY A 179 -19.79 -13.97 -11.70
N ASP A 180 -18.73 -13.81 -12.48
CA ASP A 180 -18.35 -14.79 -13.51
C ASP A 180 -17.62 -16.03 -12.95
N GLY A 181 -17.29 -16.03 -11.65
CA GLY A 181 -16.56 -17.10 -10.97
C GLY A 181 -15.04 -17.02 -11.12
N ALA A 182 -14.52 -15.92 -11.64
CA ALA A 182 -13.10 -15.57 -11.66
C ALA A 182 -12.79 -14.43 -10.69
N ALA A 183 -11.51 -14.23 -10.41
CA ALA A 183 -11.06 -13.11 -9.59
C ALA A 183 -11.02 -11.83 -10.43
N ASP A 184 -11.57 -10.75 -9.90
CA ASP A 184 -11.48 -9.38 -10.43
C ASP A 184 -10.54 -8.50 -9.61
N PHE A 185 -10.31 -8.90 -8.37
CA PHE A 185 -9.41 -8.28 -7.42
C PHE A 185 -8.48 -9.37 -6.85
N LEU A 186 -7.19 -9.09 -6.73
CA LEU A 186 -6.22 -10.02 -6.15
C LEU A 186 -5.17 -9.24 -5.36
N VAL A 187 -4.82 -9.68 -4.16
CA VAL A 187 -3.69 -9.15 -3.38
C VAL A 187 -2.83 -10.29 -2.87
N HIS A 188 -1.52 -10.18 -3.07
CA HIS A 188 -0.55 -11.17 -2.62
C HIS A 188 0.10 -10.77 -1.28
N LEU A 189 0.11 -11.68 -0.31
CA LEU A 189 0.74 -11.51 1.00
C LEU A 189 2.02 -12.35 1.11
N ALA A 190 3.16 -11.80 0.68
CA ALA A 190 4.40 -12.55 0.45
C ALA A 190 5.05 -13.21 1.68
N LYS A 191 4.68 -12.78 2.89
CA LYS A 191 5.22 -13.34 4.16
C LYS A 191 4.14 -13.76 5.14
N ALA A 192 2.87 -13.68 4.74
CA ALA A 192 1.78 -14.12 5.61
C ALA A 192 1.67 -15.65 5.54
N ALA A 193 1.64 -16.29 6.71
CA ALA A 193 1.37 -17.73 6.83
C ALA A 193 -0.08 -18.03 7.25
N THR A 194 -0.79 -17.03 7.75
CA THR A 194 -2.20 -17.12 8.14
C THR A 194 -2.88 -15.79 7.94
N ILE A 195 -4.13 -15.80 7.45
CA ILE A 195 -5.02 -14.66 7.45
C ILE A 195 -6.30 -15.04 8.20
N ALA A 196 -6.92 -14.07 8.87
CA ALA A 196 -8.24 -14.25 9.47
C ALA A 196 -9.15 -13.14 8.95
N GLU A 197 -10.45 -13.42 8.82
CA GLU A 197 -11.44 -12.44 8.39
C GLU A 197 -11.35 -11.13 9.18
N SER A 198 -11.10 -11.21 10.50
CA SER A 198 -10.89 -10.03 11.36
C SER A 198 -9.71 -9.10 11.00
N ALA A 199 -8.80 -9.57 10.13
CA ALA A 199 -7.70 -8.77 9.60
C ALA A 199 -8.08 -8.01 8.32
N ILE A 200 -9.24 -8.34 7.74
CA ILE A 200 -9.82 -7.72 6.56
C ILE A 200 -10.97 -6.82 7.02
N LEU A 201 -10.97 -5.57 6.59
CA LEU A 201 -12.00 -4.59 6.89
C LEU A 201 -12.91 -4.48 5.67
N LEU A 202 -14.10 -5.06 5.80
CA LEU A 202 -15.19 -5.03 4.83
C LEU A 202 -16.18 -3.90 5.16
#